data_AF-A0A1S7SIM1-F1
#
_entry.id   AF-A0A1S7SIM1-F1
#
_cell.length_a   1.000
_cell.length_b   1.000
_cell.length_c   1.000
_cell.angle_alpha   90.00
_cell.angle_beta   90.00
_cell.angle_gamma   90.00
#
_symmetry.space_group_name_H-M   'P 1'
#
loop_
_entity.id
_entity.type
_entity.pdbx_description
1 polymer ?
#
loop_
_entity_poly.entity_id
_entity_poly.type
_entity_poly.pdbx_seq_one_letter_code
_entity_poly.pdbx_strand_id
1 'polypeptide(L)' 'MMFITIEDETGPANVVVWPSLFEKRRRVVLGSSMMAINGRIQREGEVLHLVAQQLLDLSRI' A
#
# COMPACT_ATOMS: atom_id res chain seq x y z
N MET A 1 -7.35 7.60 -7.92
CA MET A 1 -6.55 6.39 -7.71
C MET A 1 -5.19 6.85 -7.25
N MET A 2 -4.56 6.16 -6.29
CA MET A 2 -3.26 6.56 -5.75
C MET A 2 -2.29 5.39 -5.80
N PHE A 3 -1.02 5.70 -6.01
CA PHE A 3 0.07 4.73 -6.02
C PHE A 3 1.00 5.05 -4.85
N ILE A 4 1.35 4.04 -4.06
CA ILE A 4 2.35 4.13 -2.99
C ILE A 4 3.47 3.17 -3.35
N THR A 5 4.72 3.62 -3.25
CA THR A 5 5.86 2.72 -3.22
C THR A 5 6.24 2.49 -1.75
N ILE A 6 6.25 1.23 -1.33
CA ILE A 6 6.80 0.81 -0.04
C ILE A 6 8.09 0.04 -0.30
N GLU A 7 9.01 0.02 0.66
CA GLU A 7 10.27 -0.71 0.54
C GLU A 7 10.53 -1.47 1.83
N ASP A 8 11.01 -2.70 1.71
CA ASP A 8 11.52 -3.53 2.79
C ASP A 8 12.89 -4.11 2.41
N GLU A 9 13.41 -5.05 3.18
CA GLU A 9 14.69 -5.71 2.91
C GLU A 9 14.75 -6.48 1.58
N THR A 10 13.61 -6.79 0.97
CA THR A 10 13.49 -7.47 -0.33
C THR A 10 13.40 -6.51 -1.51
N GLY A 11 13.21 -5.21 -1.23
CA GLY A 11 13.15 -4.14 -2.21
C GLY A 11 11.78 -3.45 -2.29
N PRO A 12 11.53 -2.68 -3.36
CA PRO A 12 10.32 -1.88 -3.46
C PRO A 12 9.12 -2.69 -3.95
N ALA A 13 7.94 -2.41 -3.40
CA ALA A 13 6.65 -2.87 -3.88
C ALA A 13 5.75 -1.70 -4.27
N ASN A 14 5.11 -1.81 -5.43
CA ASN A 14 4.15 -0.82 -5.93
C ASN A 14 2.72 -1.17 -5.51
N VAL A 15 2.12 -0.31 -4.70
CA VAL A 15 0.81 -0.51 -4.11
C VAL A 15 -0.21 0.39 -4.78
N VAL A 16 -1.30 -0.20 -5.22
CA VAL A 16 -2.46 0.52 -5.76
C VAL A 16 -3.50 0.70 -4.66
N VAL A 17 -3.85 1.94 -4.38
CA VAL A 17 -4.90 2.30 -3.41
C VAL A 17 -6.08 2.92 -4.16
N TRP A 18 -7.22 2.23 -4.12
CA TRP A 18 -8.47 2.74 -4.66
C TRP A 18 -8.96 3.96 -3.88
N PRO A 19 -9.63 4.93 -4.52
CA PRO A 19 -10.13 6.14 -3.85
C PRO A 19 -10.96 5.82 -2.60
N SER A 20 -11.85 4.83 -2.68
CA SER A 20 -12.71 4.44 -1.56
C SER A 20 -11.94 3.93 -0.33
N LEU A 21 -10.80 3.27 -0.54
CA LEU A 21 -9.93 2.83 0.55
C LEU A 21 -9.08 4.00 1.08
N PHE A 22 -8.56 4.83 0.18
CA PHE A 22 -7.79 6.02 0.54
C PHE A 22 -8.60 6.95 1.44
N GLU A 23 -9.84 7.30 1.05
CA GLU A 23 -10.68 8.19 1.87
C GLU A 23 -10.93 7.63 3.28
N LYS A 24 -11.16 6.32 3.38
CA LYS A 24 -11.36 5.64 4.69
C LYS A 24 -10.08 5.56 5.53
N ARG A 25 -8.89 5.58 4.90
CA ARG A 25 -7.59 5.33 5.55
C ARG A 25 -6.60 6.48 5.33
N ARG A 26 -7.09 7.69 5.05
CA ARG A 26 -6.28 8.86 4.67
C ARG A 26 -5.16 9.16 5.67
N ARG A 27 -5.43 9.01 6.97
CA ARG A 27 -4.45 9.24 8.04
C ARG A 27 -3.31 8.21 8.04
N VAL A 28 -3.62 6.94 7.78
CA VAL A 28 -2.61 5.87 7.67
C VAL A 28 -1.73 6.15 6.45
N VAL A 29 -2.36 6.42 5.29
CA VAL A 29 -1.66 6.68 4.03
C VAL A 29 -0.67 7.85 4.12
N LEU A 30 -1.08 8.97 4.74
CA LEU A 30 -0.27 10.20 4.74
C LEU A 30 0.62 10.36 5.97
N GLY A 31 0.38 9.58 7.03
CA GLY A 31 1.01 9.80 8.34
C GLY A 31 1.86 8.65 8.85
N SER A 32 1.77 7.46 8.25
CA SER A 32 2.56 6.30 8.66
C SER A 32 3.97 6.36 8.08
N SER A 33 4.96 6.21 8.95
CA SER A 33 6.34 5.85 8.57
C SER A 33 6.52 4.36 8.28
N MET A 34 5.64 3.51 8.81
CA MET A 34 5.63 2.07 8.57
C MET A 34 4.19 1.58 8.41
N MET A 35 3.94 0.72 7.42
CA MET A 35 2.59 0.28 7.08
C MET A 35 2.54 -1.21 6.78
N ALA A 36 1.56 -1.90 7.35
CA ALA A 36 1.15 -3.21 6.88
C ALA A 36 0.03 -3.08 5.85
N ILE A 37 0.17 -3.79 4.74
CA ILE A 37 -0.75 -3.74 3.62
C ILE A 37 -1.23 -5.14 3.32
N ASN A 38 -2.55 -5.35 3.44
CA ASN A 38 -3.20 -6.55 2.96
C ASN A 38 -3.91 -6.24 1.65
N GLY A 39 -3.66 -7.06 0.63
CA GLY A 39 -4.21 -6.84 -0.69
C GLY A 39 -4.04 -8.04 -1.60
N ARG A 40 -4.38 -7.85 -2.87
CA ARG A 40 -4.22 -8.86 -3.91
C ARG A 40 -3.10 -8.46 -4.85
N ILE A 41 -2.24 -9.42 -5.16
CA ILE A 41 -1.24 -9.24 -6.21
C ILE A 41 -1.94 -9.28 -7.57
N GLN A 42 -1.63 -8.31 -8.41
CA GLN A 42 -2.01 -8.25 -9.82
C GLN A 42 -0.75 -8.13 -10.66
N ARG A 43 -0.70 -8.86 -11.77
CA ARG A 43 0.41 -8.82 -12.72
C ARG A 43 -0.11 -8.37 -14.07
N GLU A 44 0.51 -7.33 -14.61
CA GLU A 44 0.28 -6.81 -15.95
C GLU A 44 1.60 -6.88 -16.73
N GLY A 45 1.74 -7.92 -17.56
CA GLY A 45 3.01 -8.23 -18.21
C GLY A 45 4.11 -8.52 -17.17
N GLU A 46 5.18 -7.74 -17.21
CA GLU A 46 6.31 -7.84 -16.27
C GLU A 46 6.11 -7.02 -14.99
N VAL A 47 5.05 -6.21 -14.92
CA VAL A 47 4.81 -5.34 -13.78
C VAL A 47 3.91 -6.03 -12.77
N LEU A 48 4.31 -5.98 -11.50
CA LEU A 48 3.56 -6.55 -10.38
C LEU A 48 3.11 -5.44 -9.43
N HIS A 49 1.82 -5.44 -9.12
CA HIS A 49 1.17 -4.46 -8.24
C HIS A 49 0.47 -5.17 -7.09
N LEU A 50 0.56 -4.59 -5.88
CA LEU A 50 -0.27 -4.97 -4.76
C LEU A 50 -1.50 -4.06 -4.71
N VAL A 51 -2.67 -4.57 -5.08
CA VAL A 51 -3.92 -3.83 -4.94
C VAL A 51 -4.41 -3.92 -3.50
N ALA A 52 -4.30 -2.79 -2.78
CA ALA A 52 -4.61 -2.72 -1.35
C ALA A 52 -6.11 -2.92 -1.08
N GLN A 53 -6.40 -3.71 -0.05
CA GLN A 53 -7.74 -3.92 0.50
C GLN A 53 -7.83 -3.44 1.95
N GLN A 54 -6.72 -3.48 2.70
CA GLN A 54 -6.60 -2.94 4.05
C GLN A 54 -5.22 -2.30 4.25
N LEU A 55 -5.19 -1.24 5.06
CA LEU A 55 -3.98 -0.51 5.43
C LEU A 55 -3.95 -0.34 6.95
N LEU A 56 -2.85 -0.69 7.59
CA LEU A 56 -2.61 -0.55 9.02
C LEU A 56 -1.34 0.26 9.28
N ASP A 57 -1.44 1.21 10.21
CA ASP A 57 -0.30 1.98 10.70
C ASP A 57 0.50 1.12 11.69
N LEU A 58 1.77 0.88 11.39
CA LEU A 58 2.70 0.15 12.26
C LEU A 58 3.79 1.07 12.85
N SER A 59 3.70 2.39 12.68
CA SER A 59 4.74 3.35 13.10
C SER A 59 5.08 3.39 14.59
N ARG A 60 4.33 2.68 15.45
CA ARG A 60 4.54 2.66 16.91
C ARG A 60 4.95 1.30 17.45
N ILE A 61 5.28 0.37 16.56
CA ILE A 61 5.81 -0.95 16.90
C ILE A 61 7.32 -0.87 17.01
#